data_AF-W2R5I1-F1
#
_entry.id   AF-W2R5I1-F1
#
_cell.length_a   1.000
_cell.length_b   1.000
_cell.length_c   1.000
_cell.angle_alpha   90.00
_cell.angle_beta   90.00
_cell.angle_gamma   90.00
#
_symmetry.space_group_name_H-M   'P 1'
#
loop_
_entity.id
_entity.type
_entity.pdbx_description
1 polymer ?
#
loop_
_entity_poly.entity_id
_entity_poly.type
_entity_poly.pdbx_seq_one_letter_code
_entity_poly.pdbx_strand_id
1 'polypeptide(L)'
;MIVYANDADFICRDPALVDPIKTHAPAVLERWSLQMNASKTELTTLPRCVTPASTDPKARAKEEHWRSTRKLGSLLGDAEDVSRRKTLATGALRRLWTVWLRPHHITDKTRIRLYNCYVLPILLYNCGTWAPTPTELRNLESFHRRQLRAILNVHYPRRISNANLYKACNERPLRHRITKARWSLFGHILRRPRDIPAFSQMKAYFAPLDSGKWCGRRRTTLPVVLDQDLVASGCGLRLQTDRDLEKLRTLAQNRRKWKDLMTRLAESLPAEGDSTYADTTLCRRLATLNLLAQGA
;
A
#
# COMPACT_ATOMS: atom_id res chain seq x y z
N MET A 1 -10.75 -13.08 -15.36
CA MET A 1 -11.80 -12.83 -14.35
C MET A 1 -11.17 -12.91 -12.97
N ILE A 2 -11.54 -12.00 -12.06
CA ILE A 2 -11.18 -12.04 -10.64
C ILE A 2 -12.47 -12.28 -9.87
N VAL A 3 -12.50 -13.23 -8.95
CA VAL A 3 -13.72 -13.59 -8.20
C VAL A 3 -13.42 -13.60 -6.72
N TYR A 4 -14.33 -13.03 -5.93
CA TYR A 4 -14.36 -13.09 -4.49
C TYR A 4 -15.80 -13.24 -4.00
N ALA A 5 -16.15 -14.42 -3.47
CA ALA A 5 -17.53 -14.75 -3.11
C ALA A 5 -18.50 -14.49 -4.29
N ASN A 6 -19.47 -13.58 -4.11
CA ASN A 6 -20.44 -13.19 -5.12
C ASN A 6 -19.96 -12.05 -6.05
N ASP A 7 -18.81 -11.43 -5.75
CA ASP A 7 -18.25 -10.35 -6.56
C ASP A 7 -17.33 -10.93 -7.64
N ALA A 8 -17.68 -10.71 -8.91
CA ALA A 8 -16.88 -11.13 -10.05
C ALA A 8 -16.53 -9.92 -10.94
N ASP A 9 -15.24 -9.71 -11.16
CA ASP A 9 -14.70 -8.63 -11.98
C ASP A 9 -14.06 -9.18 -13.26
N PHE A 10 -14.47 -8.62 -14.41
CA PHE A 10 -13.82 -8.82 -15.70
C PHE A 10 -12.88 -7.65 -15.96
N ILE A 11 -11.62 -7.97 -16.31
CA ILE A 11 -10.60 -6.97 -16.65
C ILE A 11 -10.26 -7.17 -18.11
N CYS A 12 -10.60 -6.19 -18.94
CA CYS A 12 -10.40 -6.20 -20.37
C CYS A 12 -9.57 -4.97 -20.78
N ARG A 13 -8.70 -5.14 -21.78
CA ARG A 13 -7.99 -4.01 -22.42
C ARG A 13 -8.74 -3.49 -23.65
N ASP A 14 -9.51 -4.37 -24.28
CA ASP A 14 -10.35 -4.04 -25.42
C ASP A 14 -11.76 -3.66 -24.95
N PRO A 15 -12.20 -2.40 -25.18
CA PRO A 15 -13.55 -1.95 -24.86
C PRO A 15 -14.64 -2.73 -25.60
N ALA A 16 -14.36 -3.27 -26.79
CA ALA A 16 -15.35 -4.00 -27.59
C ALA A 16 -15.82 -5.29 -26.91
N LEU A 17 -15.05 -5.83 -25.95
CA LEU A 17 -15.42 -7.03 -25.18
C LEU A 17 -16.44 -6.74 -24.07
N VAL A 18 -16.69 -5.47 -23.73
CA VAL A 18 -17.59 -5.12 -22.62
C VAL A 18 -19.04 -5.49 -22.91
N ASP A 19 -19.56 -5.15 -24.09
CA ASP A 19 -20.95 -5.40 -24.47
C ASP A 19 -21.24 -6.90 -24.67
N PRO A 20 -20.37 -7.70 -25.33
CA PRO A 20 -20.49 -9.15 -25.36
C PRO A 20 -20.52 -9.77 -23.97
N ILE A 21 -19.65 -9.33 -23.04
CA ILE A 21 -19.65 -9.85 -21.66
C ILE A 21 -20.98 -9.53 -20.98
N LYS A 22 -21.48 -8.29 -21.06
CA LYS A 22 -22.76 -7.91 -20.45
C LYS A 22 -23.94 -8.67 -21.04
N THR A 23 -23.90 -8.98 -22.33
CA THR A 23 -24.98 -9.67 -23.04
C THR A 23 -24.98 -11.18 -22.76
N HIS A 24 -23.81 -11.81 -22.75
CA HIS A 24 -23.70 -13.27 -22.61
C HIS A 24 -23.59 -13.75 -21.17
N ALA A 25 -22.99 -12.98 -20.25
CA ALA A 25 -22.79 -13.41 -18.88
C ALA A 25 -24.10 -13.78 -18.14
N PRO A 26 -25.22 -13.01 -18.27
CA PRO A 26 -26.48 -13.38 -17.62
C PRO A 26 -26.98 -14.77 -18.04
N ALA A 27 -27.00 -15.05 -19.34
CA ALA A 27 -27.46 -16.33 -19.88
C ALA A 27 -26.55 -17.50 -19.45
N VAL A 28 -25.24 -17.26 -19.28
CA VAL A 28 -24.31 -18.28 -18.76
C VAL A 28 -24.56 -18.53 -17.28
N LEU A 29 -24.75 -17.48 -16.47
CA LEU A 29 -25.00 -17.58 -15.03
C LEU A 29 -26.35 -18.25 -14.73
N GLU A 30 -27.37 -17.98 -15.55
CA GLU A 30 -28.70 -18.57 -15.41
C GLU A 30 -28.69 -20.10 -15.54
N ARG A 31 -27.79 -20.68 -16.34
CA ARG A 31 -27.58 -22.14 -16.44
C ARG A 31 -27.20 -22.79 -15.10
N TRP A 32 -26.63 -21.99 -14.20
CA TRP A 32 -26.23 -22.40 -12.85
C TRP A 32 -27.20 -21.87 -11.79
N SER A 33 -28.40 -21.42 -12.20
CA SER A 33 -29.41 -20.80 -11.34
C SER A 33 -28.91 -19.54 -10.62
N LEU A 34 -27.96 -18.82 -11.21
CA LEU A 34 -27.42 -17.57 -10.69
C LEU A 34 -28.01 -16.37 -11.45
N GLN A 35 -28.45 -15.36 -10.73
CA GLN A 35 -28.96 -14.11 -11.30
C GLN A 35 -27.93 -12.99 -11.13
N MET A 36 -27.61 -12.31 -12.24
CA MET A 36 -26.72 -11.16 -12.21
C MET A 36 -27.46 -9.92 -11.71
N ASN A 37 -26.95 -9.29 -10.65
CA ASN A 37 -27.55 -8.08 -10.10
C ASN A 37 -27.14 -6.85 -10.93
N ALA A 38 -28.05 -6.39 -11.80
CA ALA A 38 -27.79 -5.24 -12.68
C ALA A 38 -27.49 -3.94 -11.92
N SER A 39 -28.14 -3.69 -10.78
CA SER A 39 -27.92 -2.45 -10.00
C SER A 39 -26.58 -2.42 -9.25
N LYS A 40 -25.98 -3.58 -9.01
CA LYS A 40 -24.62 -3.72 -8.45
C LYS A 40 -23.53 -3.89 -9.51
N THR A 41 -23.90 -4.05 -10.78
CA THR A 41 -22.94 -4.28 -11.87
C THR A 41 -22.36 -2.94 -12.32
N GLU A 42 -21.08 -2.71 -12.00
CA GLU A 42 -20.40 -1.45 -12.30
C GLU A 42 -19.41 -1.61 -13.46
N LEU A 43 -19.42 -0.67 -14.41
CA LEU A 43 -18.38 -0.54 -15.42
C LEU A 43 -17.39 0.55 -14.98
N THR A 44 -16.12 0.17 -14.80
CA THR A 44 -15.05 1.12 -14.48
C THR A 44 -14.04 1.16 -15.61
N THR A 45 -13.88 2.32 -16.25
CA THR A 45 -12.82 2.57 -17.21
C THR A 45 -11.58 3.08 -16.48
N LEU A 46 -10.39 2.65 -16.91
CA LEU A 46 -9.11 3.03 -16.29
C LEU A 46 -8.26 3.92 -17.22
N PRO A 47 -8.73 5.12 -17.62
CA PRO A 47 -7.93 6.03 -18.41
C PRO A 47 -6.80 6.64 -17.58
N ARG A 48 -5.66 6.89 -18.23
CA ARG A 48 -4.61 7.74 -17.67
C ARG A 48 -4.81 9.16 -18.20
N CYS A 49 -4.95 10.14 -17.30
CA CYS A 49 -4.95 11.54 -17.69
C CYS A 49 -3.55 11.94 -18.17
N VAL A 50 -3.46 12.46 -19.40
CA VAL A 50 -2.21 12.78 -20.12
C VAL A 50 -1.70 14.18 -19.75
N THR A 51 -2.61 15.10 -19.46
CA THR A 51 -2.32 16.49 -19.05
C THR A 51 -3.02 16.77 -17.71
N PRO A 52 -2.44 16.33 -16.57
CA PRO A 52 -3.03 16.63 -15.27
C PRO A 52 -2.98 18.14 -15.02
N ALA A 53 -4.12 18.77 -14.75
CA ALA A 53 -4.19 20.20 -14.50
C ALA A 53 -3.64 20.57 -13.10
N SER A 54 -3.52 19.58 -12.20
CA SER A 54 -3.08 19.78 -10.83
C SER A 54 -2.23 18.62 -10.28
N THR A 55 -1.32 18.96 -9.37
CA THR A 55 -0.54 18.00 -8.58
C THR A 55 -1.29 17.52 -7.33
N ASP A 56 -2.42 18.14 -6.97
CA ASP A 56 -3.25 17.77 -5.83
C ASP A 56 -3.95 16.42 -6.08
N PRO A 57 -3.78 15.41 -5.21
CA PRO A 57 -4.51 14.15 -5.28
C PRO A 57 -6.02 14.32 -5.40
N LYS A 58 -6.63 15.31 -4.73
CA LYS A 58 -8.08 15.52 -4.78
C LYS A 58 -8.55 16.03 -6.14
N ALA A 59 -7.78 16.90 -6.78
CA ALA A 59 -8.07 17.36 -8.13
C ALA A 59 -7.91 16.22 -9.14
N ARG A 60 -6.86 15.39 -8.98
CA ARG A 60 -6.64 14.21 -9.83
C ARG A 60 -7.71 13.14 -9.69
N ALA A 61 -8.28 12.95 -8.51
CA ALA A 61 -9.40 12.03 -8.31
C ALA A 61 -10.67 12.46 -9.09
N LYS A 62 -10.82 13.76 -9.38
CA LYS A 62 -11.90 14.28 -10.24
C LYS A 62 -11.62 14.01 -11.72
N GLU A 63 -10.35 14.13 -12.15
CA GLU A 63 -9.92 13.82 -13.52
C GLU A 63 -9.92 12.31 -13.81
N GLU A 64 -9.60 11.50 -12.81
CA GLU A 64 -9.51 10.03 -12.91
C GLU A 64 -10.51 9.40 -11.92
N HIS A 65 -11.80 9.40 -12.26
CA HIS A 65 -12.87 8.88 -11.39
C HIS A 65 -12.58 7.47 -10.85
N TRP A 66 -11.92 6.62 -11.65
CA TRP A 66 -11.58 5.25 -11.26
C TRP A 66 -10.75 5.15 -9.98
N ARG A 67 -10.00 6.19 -9.62
CA ARG A 67 -9.25 6.24 -8.35
C ARG A 67 -10.15 6.08 -7.13
N SER A 68 -11.38 6.55 -7.24
CA SER A 68 -12.40 6.49 -6.19
C SER A 68 -13.29 5.26 -6.30
N THR A 69 -13.13 4.43 -7.34
CA THR A 69 -13.84 3.15 -7.45
C THR A 69 -13.42 2.23 -6.32
N ARG A 70 -14.42 1.62 -5.67
CA ARG A 70 -14.22 0.73 -4.53
C ARG A 70 -14.24 -0.72 -4.98
N LYS A 71 -13.22 -1.49 -4.59
CA LYS A 71 -13.16 -2.95 -4.78
C LYS A 71 -12.68 -3.63 -3.50
N LEU A 72 -13.43 -4.64 -3.03
CA LEU A 72 -13.15 -5.39 -1.79
C LEU A 72 -12.83 -4.50 -0.59
N GLY A 73 -13.58 -3.41 -0.50
CA GLY A 73 -13.45 -2.44 0.56
C GLY A 73 -12.21 -1.54 0.50
N SER A 74 -11.39 -1.55 -0.57
CA SER A 74 -10.30 -0.59 -0.87
C SER A 74 -10.66 0.30 -2.07
N LEU A 75 -10.08 1.50 -2.15
CA LEU A 75 -10.13 2.31 -3.38
C LEU A 75 -8.97 1.95 -4.30
N LEU A 76 -9.15 2.08 -5.61
CA LEU A 76 -8.09 1.77 -6.59
C LEU A 76 -6.94 2.78 -6.60
N GLY A 77 -7.20 4.03 -6.18
CA GLY A 77 -6.17 5.04 -6.01
C GLY A 77 -5.49 4.95 -4.63
N ASP A 78 -4.16 4.83 -4.60
CA ASP A 78 -3.39 4.69 -3.35
C ASP A 78 -3.59 5.88 -2.40
N ALA A 79 -3.52 7.11 -2.93
CA ALA A 79 -3.65 8.33 -2.13
C ALA A 79 -5.07 8.47 -1.55
N GLU A 80 -6.06 8.15 -2.37
CA GLU A 80 -7.48 8.16 -2.04
C GLU A 80 -7.80 7.08 -1.00
N ASP A 81 -7.28 5.85 -1.16
CA ASP A 81 -7.46 4.78 -0.19
C ASP A 81 -6.80 5.13 1.15
N VAL A 82 -5.55 5.61 1.14
CA VAL A 82 -4.84 6.06 2.37
C VAL A 82 -5.63 7.17 3.08
N SER A 83 -6.17 8.14 2.34
CA SER A 83 -7.01 9.20 2.90
C SER A 83 -8.26 8.63 3.57
N ARG A 84 -8.96 7.72 2.90
CA ARG A 84 -10.14 7.05 3.45
C ARG A 84 -9.80 6.21 4.68
N ARG A 85 -8.67 5.48 4.68
CA ARG A 85 -8.21 4.71 5.86
C ARG A 85 -7.94 5.60 7.06
N LYS A 86 -7.36 6.80 6.87
CA LYS A 86 -7.18 7.78 7.95
C LYS A 86 -8.52 8.21 8.54
N THR A 87 -9.53 8.47 7.70
CA THR A 87 -10.88 8.82 8.16
C THR A 87 -11.52 7.67 8.95
N LEU A 88 -11.49 6.45 8.42
CA LEU A 88 -12.05 5.27 9.09
C LEU A 88 -11.34 4.98 10.42
N ALA A 89 -10.01 5.04 10.46
CA ALA A 89 -9.23 4.86 11.68
C ALA A 89 -9.50 5.96 12.71
N THR A 90 -9.74 7.20 12.27
CA THR A 90 -10.17 8.30 13.16
C THR A 90 -11.54 8.00 13.77
N GLY A 91 -12.49 7.52 12.97
CA GLY A 91 -13.79 7.08 13.46
C GLY A 91 -13.67 5.96 14.50
N ALA A 92 -12.87 4.93 14.22
CA ALA A 92 -12.63 3.84 15.15
C ALA A 92 -11.97 4.31 16.46
N LEU A 93 -10.99 5.21 16.38
CA LEU A 93 -10.36 5.80 17.56
C LEU A 93 -11.38 6.57 18.41
N ARG A 94 -12.25 7.37 17.79
CA ARG A 94 -13.30 8.13 18.49
C ARG A 94 -14.35 7.24 19.16
N ARG A 95 -14.70 6.11 18.55
CA ARG A 95 -15.64 5.14 19.18
C ARG A 95 -15.13 4.60 20.51
N LEU A 96 -13.82 4.59 20.71
CA LEU A 96 -13.17 4.15 21.94
C LEU A 96 -12.72 5.33 22.83
N TRP A 97 -13.25 6.54 22.61
CA TRP A 97 -12.77 7.75 23.29
C TRP A 97 -12.79 7.66 24.82
N THR A 98 -13.82 7.03 25.38
CA THR A 98 -13.96 6.80 26.83
C THR A 98 -12.84 5.93 27.42
N VAL A 99 -12.31 4.99 26.64
CA VAL A 99 -11.17 4.12 27.01
C VAL A 99 -9.89 4.94 27.09
N TRP A 100 -9.71 5.92 26.19
CA TRP A 100 -8.50 6.76 26.14
C TRP A 100 -8.51 7.85 27.22
N LEU A 101 -9.68 8.38 27.57
CA LEU A 101 -9.86 9.46 28.55
C LEU A 101 -9.77 9.03 30.02
N ARG A 102 -9.83 7.73 30.32
CA ARG A 102 -9.87 7.22 31.70
C ARG A 102 -8.51 6.64 32.12
N PRO A 103 -7.48 7.47 32.37
CA PRO A 103 -6.12 6.99 32.55
C PRO A 103 -5.94 6.11 33.79
N HIS A 104 -6.73 6.35 34.84
CA HIS A 104 -6.65 5.62 36.11
C HIS A 104 -7.25 4.22 36.06
N HIS A 105 -8.08 3.91 35.06
CA HIS A 105 -8.75 2.61 34.97
C HIS A 105 -8.05 1.62 34.03
N ILE A 106 -7.18 2.12 33.14
CA ILE A 106 -6.55 1.30 32.10
C ILE A 106 -5.09 1.72 31.97
N THR A 107 -4.16 0.78 32.04
CA THR A 107 -2.74 1.05 31.84
C THR A 107 -2.41 1.44 30.40
N ASP A 108 -1.37 2.25 30.20
CA ASP A 108 -0.91 2.68 28.87
C ASP A 108 -0.64 1.47 27.95
N LYS A 109 0.00 0.42 28.48
CA LYS A 109 0.24 -0.85 27.77
C LYS A 109 -1.05 -1.48 27.22
N THR A 110 -2.13 -1.43 27.99
CA THR A 110 -3.44 -1.97 27.58
C THR A 110 -4.08 -1.07 26.51
N ARG A 111 -4.00 0.27 26.66
CA ARG A 111 -4.52 1.19 25.64
C ARG A 111 -3.81 1.02 24.30
N ILE A 112 -2.49 0.85 24.31
CA ILE A 112 -1.72 0.58 23.08
C ILE A 112 -2.10 -0.78 22.46
N ARG A 113 -2.30 -1.82 23.27
CA ARG A 113 -2.82 -3.11 22.77
C ARG A 113 -4.18 -2.94 22.08
N LEU A 114 -5.11 -2.23 22.70
CA LEU A 114 -6.43 -1.97 22.11
C LEU A 114 -6.32 -1.18 20.80
N TYR A 115 -5.46 -0.17 20.74
CA TYR A 115 -5.19 0.56 19.50
C TYR A 115 -4.67 -0.36 18.39
N ASN A 116 -3.70 -1.21 18.72
CA ASN A 116 -3.11 -2.17 17.78
C ASN A 116 -4.09 -3.22 17.28
N CYS A 117 -5.09 -3.59 18.09
CA CYS A 117 -6.11 -4.57 17.72
C CYS A 117 -7.26 -3.95 16.92
N TYR A 118 -7.72 -2.76 17.28
CA TYR A 118 -8.98 -2.22 16.74
C TYR A 118 -8.81 -1.07 15.76
N VAL A 119 -7.79 -0.23 15.91
CA VAL A 119 -7.63 1.00 15.10
C VAL A 119 -6.58 0.81 14.02
N LEU A 120 -5.42 0.26 14.40
CA LEU A 120 -4.29 0.12 13.49
C LEU A 120 -4.55 -0.82 12.30
N PRO A 121 -5.28 -1.95 12.43
CA PRO A 121 -5.62 -2.80 11.29
C PRO A 121 -6.55 -2.10 10.29
N ILE A 122 -7.44 -1.23 10.75
CA ILE A 122 -8.29 -0.40 9.88
C ILE A 122 -7.42 0.59 9.10
N LEU A 123 -6.44 1.21 9.77
CA LEU A 123 -5.52 2.15 9.12
C LEU A 123 -4.64 1.48 8.07
N LEU A 124 -4.22 0.24 8.28
CA LEU A 124 -3.26 -0.49 7.43
C LEU A 124 -3.91 -1.55 6.54
N TYR A 125 -5.25 -1.55 6.43
CA TYR A 125 -5.94 -2.52 5.59
C TYR A 125 -5.46 -2.42 4.14
N ASN A 126 -5.08 -3.57 3.56
CA ASN A 126 -4.49 -3.69 2.23
C ASN A 126 -3.23 -2.84 1.98
N CYS A 127 -2.52 -2.38 3.01
CA CYS A 127 -1.33 -1.54 2.82
C CYS A 127 -0.18 -2.21 2.04
N GLY A 128 -0.22 -3.53 1.88
CA GLY A 128 0.73 -4.27 1.04
C GLY A 128 0.60 -4.00 -0.46
N THR A 129 -0.54 -3.47 -0.92
CA THR A 129 -0.74 -3.10 -2.33
C THR A 129 -0.36 -1.66 -2.64
N TRP A 130 -0.17 -0.83 -1.62
CA TRP A 130 0.13 0.59 -1.81
C TRP A 130 1.55 0.80 -2.33
N ALA A 131 1.71 1.82 -3.17
CA ALA A 131 2.99 2.35 -3.61
C ALA A 131 3.17 3.81 -3.12
N PRO A 132 3.18 4.05 -1.79
CA PRO A 132 3.17 5.40 -1.27
C PRO A 132 4.46 6.12 -1.65
N THR A 133 4.33 7.37 -2.10
CA THR A 133 5.48 8.26 -2.22
C THR A 133 6.12 8.48 -0.86
N PRO A 134 7.40 8.87 -0.79
CA PRO A 134 8.04 9.17 0.49
C PRO A 134 7.30 10.25 1.29
N THR A 135 6.68 11.23 0.62
CA THR A 135 5.89 12.27 1.27
C THR A 135 4.60 11.72 1.87
N GLU A 136 3.88 10.86 1.16
CA GLU A 136 2.66 10.21 1.68
C GLU A 136 2.98 9.31 2.88
N LEU A 137 4.08 8.55 2.81
CA LEU A 137 4.54 7.73 3.93
C LEU A 137 4.83 8.58 5.18
N ARG A 138 5.52 9.71 5.03
CA ARG A 138 5.75 10.65 6.16
C ARG A 138 4.46 11.20 6.73
N ASN A 139 3.51 11.57 5.88
CA ASN A 139 2.20 12.07 6.32
C ASN A 139 1.40 10.99 7.05
N LEU A 140 1.50 9.73 6.61
CA LEU A 140 0.87 8.59 7.27
C LEU A 140 1.50 8.29 8.64
N GLU A 141 2.82 8.33 8.74
CA GLU A 141 3.51 8.16 10.04
C GLU A 141 3.25 9.32 11.00
N SER A 142 3.17 10.57 10.50
CA SER A 142 2.79 11.73 11.30
C SER A 142 1.37 11.55 11.88
N PHE A 143 0.44 11.06 11.06
CA PHE A 143 -0.90 10.72 11.49
C PHE A 143 -0.90 9.63 12.59
N HIS A 144 -0.14 8.55 12.41
CA HIS A 144 0.00 7.50 13.42
C HIS A 144 0.57 8.02 14.74
N ARG A 145 1.66 8.80 14.70
CA ARG A 145 2.24 9.43 15.91
C ARG A 145 1.25 10.36 16.62
N ARG A 146 0.38 11.05 15.88
CA ARG A 146 -0.68 11.88 16.46
C ARG A 146 -1.69 11.03 17.25
N GLN A 147 -2.09 9.89 16.69
CA GLN A 147 -2.98 8.95 17.39
C GLN A 147 -2.31 8.38 18.65
N LEU A 148 -1.05 7.97 18.58
CA LEU A 148 -0.30 7.47 19.75
C LEU A 148 -0.24 8.51 20.88
N ARG A 149 0.02 9.78 20.57
CA ARG A 149 0.00 10.86 21.58
C ARG A 149 -1.37 11.04 22.23
N ALA A 150 -2.44 10.95 21.44
CA ALA A 150 -3.79 11.03 21.97
C ALA A 150 -4.10 9.87 22.95
N ILE A 151 -3.64 8.66 22.63
CA ILE A 151 -3.86 7.46 23.46
C ILE A 151 -3.08 7.51 24.79
N LEU A 152 -1.88 8.11 24.76
CA LEU A 152 -1.08 8.36 25.96
C LEU A 152 -1.46 9.65 26.71
N ASN A 153 -2.54 10.32 26.29
CA ASN A 153 -2.99 11.59 26.86
C ASN A 153 -1.87 12.65 26.93
N VAL A 154 -1.01 12.71 25.90
CA VAL A 154 0.05 13.71 25.79
C VAL A 154 -0.50 14.89 25.01
N HIS A 155 -0.81 15.95 25.75
CA HIS A 155 -1.32 17.22 25.23
C HIS A 155 -0.39 18.36 25.60
N TYR A 156 -0.43 19.44 24.81
CA TYR A 156 0.28 20.67 25.15
C TYR A 156 -0.13 21.14 26.56
N PRO A 157 0.81 21.61 27.41
CA PRO A 157 2.22 21.94 27.14
C PRO A 157 3.20 20.76 27.22
N ARG A 158 2.74 19.56 27.61
CA ARG A 158 3.59 18.36 27.73
C ARG A 158 4.11 17.93 26.35
N ARG A 159 5.43 17.81 26.21
CA ARG A 159 6.09 17.37 24.98
C ARG A 159 6.73 15.99 25.17
N ILE A 160 6.70 15.19 24.10
CA ILE A 160 7.41 13.92 23.99
C ILE A 160 8.06 13.83 22.61
N SER A 161 9.34 13.47 22.58
CA SER A 161 10.06 13.25 21.32
C SER A 161 9.45 12.08 20.55
N ASN A 162 9.58 12.07 19.22
CA ASN A 162 9.03 10.98 18.41
C ASN A 162 9.65 9.62 18.77
N ALA A 163 10.95 9.59 19.09
CA ALA A 163 11.65 8.36 19.51
C ALA A 163 11.12 7.85 20.86
N ASN A 164 11.01 8.73 21.86
CA ASN A 164 10.48 8.35 23.17
C ASN A 164 9.00 7.94 23.10
N LEU A 165 8.22 8.53 22.19
CA LEU A 165 6.84 8.12 21.94
C LEU A 165 6.77 6.67 21.45
N TYR A 166 7.59 6.30 20.47
CA TYR A 166 7.65 4.92 19.98
C TYR A 166 8.13 3.95 21.05
N LYS A 167 9.16 4.32 21.81
CA LYS A 167 9.68 3.52 22.93
C LYS A 167 8.62 3.31 24.02
N ALA A 168 7.91 4.36 24.43
CA ALA A 168 6.84 4.27 25.43
C ALA A 168 5.67 3.39 24.97
N CYS A 169 5.34 3.42 23.68
CA CYS A 169 4.30 2.58 23.11
C CYS A 169 4.77 1.14 22.78
N ASN A 170 6.07 0.84 22.88
CA ASN A 170 6.67 -0.36 22.28
C ASN A 170 6.24 -0.54 20.80
N GLU A 171 6.23 0.56 20.05
CA GLU A 171 5.83 0.62 18.65
C GLU A 171 6.98 1.11 17.76
N ARG A 172 6.78 1.01 16.44
CA ARG A 172 7.75 1.45 15.42
C ARG A 172 7.08 2.31 14.36
N PRO A 173 7.86 3.09 13.59
CA PRO A 173 7.34 3.78 12.41
C PRO A 173 6.57 2.83 11.46
N LEU A 174 5.46 3.31 10.87
CA LEU A 174 4.57 2.47 10.08
C LEU A 174 5.25 1.82 8.86
N ARG A 175 6.33 2.43 8.34
CA ARG A 175 7.13 1.85 7.25
C ARG A 175 7.57 0.41 7.51
N HIS A 176 7.83 0.01 8.75
CA HIS A 176 8.20 -1.38 9.07
C HIS A 176 7.03 -2.34 8.79
N ARG A 177 5.81 -1.98 9.22
CA ARG A 177 4.61 -2.80 8.98
C ARG A 177 4.22 -2.81 7.50
N ILE A 178 4.27 -1.66 6.83
CA ILE A 178 3.92 -1.52 5.40
C ILE A 178 4.89 -2.33 4.54
N THR A 179 6.20 -2.20 4.76
CA THR A 179 7.22 -2.97 4.03
C THR A 179 7.04 -4.47 4.26
N LYS A 180 6.85 -4.90 5.52
CA LYS A 180 6.56 -6.30 5.81
C LYS A 180 5.31 -6.81 5.11
N ALA A 181 4.20 -6.06 5.13
CA ALA A 181 2.95 -6.45 4.48
C ALA A 181 3.11 -6.56 2.96
N ARG A 182 3.79 -5.58 2.35
CA ARG A 182 4.08 -5.53 0.92
C ARG A 182 4.93 -6.70 0.44
N TRP A 183 6.02 -7.02 1.14
CA TRP A 183 6.86 -8.17 0.80
C TRP A 183 6.22 -9.52 1.14
N SER A 184 5.36 -9.58 2.16
CA SER A 184 4.55 -10.78 2.45
C SER A 184 3.59 -11.07 1.31
N LEU A 185 2.87 -10.05 0.84
CA LEU A 185 1.93 -10.15 -0.27
C LEU A 185 2.66 -10.48 -1.58
N PHE A 186 3.74 -9.78 -1.88
CA PHE A 186 4.53 -10.03 -3.08
C PHE A 186 5.07 -11.46 -3.11
N GLY A 187 5.65 -11.94 -2.00
CA GLY A 187 6.08 -13.33 -1.87
C GLY A 187 4.95 -14.34 -1.99
N HIS A 188 3.71 -13.99 -1.59
CA HIS A 188 2.53 -14.83 -1.85
C HIS A 188 2.24 -14.90 -3.35
N ILE A 189 2.19 -13.76 -4.05
CA ILE A 189 1.94 -13.69 -5.50
C ILE A 189 2.98 -14.52 -6.27
N LEU A 190 4.27 -14.37 -5.93
CA LEU A 190 5.36 -15.10 -6.57
C LEU A 190 5.30 -16.62 -6.36
N ARG A 191 4.68 -17.09 -5.27
CA ARG A 191 4.53 -18.53 -5.01
C ARG A 191 3.33 -19.17 -5.71
N ARG A 192 2.35 -18.37 -6.14
CA ARG A 192 1.15 -18.87 -6.82
C ARG A 192 1.44 -19.25 -8.27
N PRO A 193 0.58 -20.06 -8.92
CA PRO A 193 0.65 -20.37 -10.35
C PRO A 193 0.77 -19.12 -11.25
N ARG A 194 1.33 -19.26 -12.46
CA ARG A 194 1.66 -18.12 -13.33
C ARG A 194 0.44 -17.45 -13.98
N ASP A 195 -0.65 -18.20 -14.10
CA ASP A 195 -1.92 -17.80 -14.68
C ASP A 195 -2.74 -16.86 -13.77
N ILE A 196 -2.39 -16.74 -12.49
CA ILE A 196 -3.13 -15.85 -11.60
C ILE A 196 -3.06 -14.39 -12.10
N PRO A 197 -4.17 -13.64 -12.07
CA PRO A 197 -4.21 -12.28 -12.60
C PRO A 197 -3.12 -11.35 -12.04
N ALA A 198 -2.81 -11.45 -10.74
CA ALA A 198 -1.79 -10.61 -10.12
C ALA A 198 -0.37 -10.86 -10.67
N PHE A 199 0.01 -12.13 -10.90
CA PHE A 199 1.32 -12.46 -11.48
C PHE A 199 1.38 -12.07 -12.95
N SER A 200 0.33 -12.39 -13.72
CA SER A 200 0.21 -12.02 -15.13
C SER A 200 0.36 -10.51 -15.34
N GLN A 201 -0.28 -9.68 -14.52
CA GLN A 201 -0.14 -8.23 -14.61
C GLN A 201 1.23 -7.72 -14.12
N MET A 202 1.81 -8.34 -13.10
CA MET A 202 3.18 -8.02 -12.67
C MET A 202 4.20 -8.30 -13.77
N LYS A 203 4.04 -9.41 -14.49
CA LYS A 203 4.89 -9.75 -15.64
C LYS A 203 4.66 -8.78 -16.81
N ALA A 204 3.39 -8.47 -17.11
CA ALA A 204 3.04 -7.53 -18.18
C ALA A 204 3.57 -6.11 -17.93
N TYR A 205 3.79 -5.70 -16.68
CA TYR A 205 4.41 -4.42 -16.36
C TYR A 205 5.82 -4.25 -16.95
N PHE A 206 6.57 -5.36 -17.09
CA PHE A 206 7.93 -5.36 -17.65
C PHE A 206 7.96 -5.65 -19.16
N ALA A 207 6.80 -5.89 -19.78
CA ALA A 207 6.73 -6.09 -21.22
C ALA A 207 7.05 -4.78 -21.95
N PRO A 208 7.66 -4.83 -23.15
CA PRO A 208 7.80 -3.67 -24.00
C PRO A 208 6.43 -3.03 -24.24
N LEU A 209 6.33 -1.71 -24.08
CA LEU A 209 5.14 -0.99 -24.50
C LEU A 209 5.28 -0.64 -25.99
N ASP A 210 4.27 -1.00 -26.78
CA ASP A 210 4.15 -0.56 -28.18
C ASP A 210 3.87 0.95 -28.28
N SER A 211 3.32 1.55 -27.22
CA SER A 211 3.14 2.99 -27.08
C SER A 211 4.44 3.66 -26.64
N GLY A 212 4.83 4.76 -27.29
CA GLY A 212 6.03 5.53 -26.98
C GLY A 212 6.20 5.94 -25.50
N LYS A 213 7.42 6.36 -25.13
CA LYS A 213 7.74 6.78 -23.76
C LYS A 213 6.82 7.93 -23.34
N TRP A 214 6.00 7.69 -22.31
CA TRP A 214 5.13 8.70 -21.72
C TRP A 214 5.94 9.88 -21.15
N CYS A 215 5.66 11.10 -21.62
CA CYS A 215 6.27 12.33 -21.13
C CYS A 215 5.73 12.73 -19.75
N GLY A 216 6.58 13.35 -18.92
CA GLY A 216 6.22 13.87 -17.59
C GLY A 216 6.61 12.98 -16.41
N ARG A 217 6.13 13.35 -15.21
CA ARG A 217 6.50 12.66 -13.96
C ARG A 217 5.96 11.23 -13.95
N ARG A 218 6.88 10.25 -13.86
CA ARG A 218 6.52 8.85 -13.69
C ARG A 218 5.79 8.65 -12.36
N ARG A 219 4.65 7.95 -12.39
CA ARG A 219 3.91 7.57 -11.19
C ARG A 219 4.74 6.57 -10.40
N THR A 220 4.79 6.72 -9.09
CA THR A 220 5.32 5.67 -8.22
C THR A 220 4.36 4.49 -8.28
N THR A 221 4.86 3.35 -8.76
CA THR A 221 4.10 2.09 -8.87
C THR A 221 4.68 1.06 -7.92
N LEU A 222 3.91 0.02 -7.60
CA LEU A 222 4.36 -1.03 -6.68
C LEU A 222 5.71 -1.67 -7.09
N PRO A 223 5.97 -2.01 -8.37
CA PRO A 223 7.28 -2.50 -8.81
C PRO A 223 8.43 -1.53 -8.52
N VAL A 224 8.21 -0.21 -8.68
CA VAL A 224 9.22 0.82 -8.40
C VAL A 224 9.56 0.84 -6.91
N VAL A 225 8.57 0.78 -6.02
CA VAL A 225 8.84 0.77 -4.56
C VAL A 225 9.49 -0.55 -4.13
N LEU A 226 9.13 -1.68 -4.75
CA LEU A 226 9.80 -2.97 -4.50
C LEU A 226 11.28 -2.92 -4.92
N ASP A 227 11.60 -2.37 -6.10
CA ASP A 227 13.01 -2.19 -6.53
C ASP A 227 13.77 -1.24 -5.58
N GLN A 228 13.14 -0.14 -5.15
CA GLN A 228 13.73 0.78 -4.18
C GLN A 228 14.08 0.12 -2.85
N ASP A 229 13.20 -0.74 -2.33
CA ASP A 229 13.49 -1.50 -1.11
C ASP A 229 14.67 -2.46 -1.32
N LEU A 230 14.75 -3.15 -2.46
CA LEU A 230 15.87 -4.04 -2.78
C LEU A 230 17.19 -3.28 -2.83
N VAL A 231 17.21 -2.14 -3.50
CA VAL A 231 18.38 -1.25 -3.57
C VAL A 231 18.78 -0.77 -2.17
N ALA A 232 17.82 -0.31 -1.37
CA ALA A 232 18.07 0.16 -0.01
C ALA A 232 18.62 -0.94 0.91
N SER A 233 18.24 -2.20 0.68
CA SER A 233 18.74 -3.34 1.46
C SER A 233 20.17 -3.77 1.14
N GLY A 234 20.76 -3.30 0.04
CA GLY A 234 22.09 -3.70 -0.38
C GLY A 234 22.23 -5.18 -0.76
N CYS A 235 21.12 -5.91 -0.94
CA CYS A 235 21.16 -7.36 -1.21
C CYS A 235 21.59 -7.74 -2.64
N GLY A 236 21.92 -6.74 -3.49
CA GLY A 236 22.35 -6.94 -4.87
C GLY A 236 21.26 -7.40 -5.85
N LEU A 237 20.01 -7.53 -5.39
CA LEU A 237 18.86 -7.87 -6.23
C LEU A 237 18.21 -6.60 -6.80
N ARG A 238 17.58 -6.73 -7.95
CA ARG A 238 16.80 -5.67 -8.63
C ARG A 238 15.44 -6.22 -9.05
N LEU A 239 14.52 -5.32 -9.39
CA LEU A 239 13.22 -5.64 -10.00
C LEU A 239 12.94 -4.65 -11.14
N GLN A 240 13.70 -4.80 -12.25
CA GLN A 240 13.60 -3.90 -13.40
C GLN A 240 13.14 -4.59 -14.68
N THR A 241 13.29 -5.92 -14.74
CA THR A 241 13.01 -6.73 -15.94
C THR A 241 12.16 -7.95 -15.61
N ASP A 242 11.62 -8.61 -16.63
CA ASP A 242 10.93 -9.91 -16.46
C ASP A 242 11.87 -10.98 -15.89
N ARG A 243 13.16 -10.94 -16.25
CA ARG A 243 14.18 -11.86 -15.76
C ARG A 243 14.40 -11.70 -14.26
N ASP A 244 14.41 -10.46 -13.79
CA ASP A 244 14.51 -10.17 -12.35
C ASP A 244 13.28 -10.68 -11.59
N LEU A 245 12.09 -10.51 -12.15
CA LEU A 245 10.85 -11.04 -11.57
C LEU A 245 10.91 -12.57 -11.44
N GLU A 246 11.40 -13.29 -12.46
CA GLU A 246 11.56 -14.74 -12.41
C GLU A 246 12.65 -15.16 -11.39
N LYS A 247 13.75 -14.42 -11.27
CA LYS A 247 14.76 -14.66 -10.21
C LYS A 247 14.17 -14.49 -8.81
N LEU A 248 13.37 -13.45 -8.58
CA LEU A 248 12.67 -13.28 -7.30
C LEU A 248 11.63 -14.38 -7.08
N ARG A 249 10.98 -14.86 -8.16
CA ARG A 249 10.04 -15.98 -8.10
C ARG A 249 10.71 -17.27 -7.64
N THR A 250 11.87 -17.61 -8.21
CA THR A 250 12.63 -18.81 -7.80
C THR A 250 13.10 -18.69 -6.35
N LEU A 251 13.57 -17.51 -5.94
CA LEU A 251 13.92 -17.22 -4.54
C LEU A 251 12.72 -17.40 -3.59
N ALA A 252 11.54 -16.88 -3.98
CA ALA A 252 10.32 -16.93 -3.18
C ALA A 252 9.79 -18.35 -2.94
N GLN A 253 10.10 -19.32 -3.80
CA GLN A 253 9.73 -20.72 -3.58
C GLN A 253 10.37 -21.29 -2.31
N ASN A 254 11.60 -20.86 -2.01
CA ASN A 254 12.24 -21.20 -0.74
C ASN A 254 11.78 -20.24 0.36
N ARG A 255 10.84 -20.69 1.19
CA ARG A 255 10.27 -19.88 2.29
C ARG A 255 11.32 -19.37 3.29
N ARG A 256 12.40 -20.12 3.53
CA ARG A 256 13.48 -19.70 4.43
C ARG A 256 14.26 -18.54 3.80
N LYS A 257 14.76 -18.74 2.57
CA LYS A 257 15.47 -17.67 1.83
C LYS A 257 14.62 -16.41 1.66
N TRP A 258 13.32 -16.57 1.41
CA TRP A 258 12.40 -15.42 1.33
C TRP A 258 12.24 -14.69 2.67
N LYS A 259 12.14 -15.44 3.77
CA LYS A 259 12.09 -14.86 5.12
C LYS A 259 13.39 -14.11 5.43
N ASP A 260 14.54 -14.67 5.05
CA ASP A 260 15.85 -14.02 5.25
C ASP A 260 15.96 -12.71 4.46
N LEU A 261 15.49 -12.69 3.20
CA LEU A 261 15.39 -11.47 2.41
C LEU A 261 14.49 -10.43 3.10
N MET A 262 13.31 -10.84 3.58
CA MET A 262 12.40 -9.96 4.31
C MET A 262 13.02 -9.40 5.60
N THR A 263 13.84 -10.19 6.30
CA THR A 263 14.59 -9.72 7.48
C THR A 263 15.60 -8.65 7.08
N ARG A 264 16.40 -8.88 6.03
CA ARG A 264 17.37 -7.88 5.52
C ARG A 264 16.69 -6.57 5.10
N LEU A 265 15.54 -6.66 4.44
CA LEU A 265 14.73 -5.49 4.06
C LEU A 265 14.17 -4.74 5.28
N ALA A 266 13.91 -5.44 6.38
CA ALA A 266 13.48 -4.80 7.61
C ALA A 266 14.66 -4.15 8.35
N GLU A 267 15.85 -4.74 8.28
CA GLU A 267 17.11 -4.23 8.86
C GLU A 267 17.65 -3.00 8.10
N SER A 268 17.35 -2.86 6.81
CA SER A 268 17.73 -1.68 6.03
C SER A 268 16.88 -0.44 6.34
N LEU A 269 15.80 -0.60 7.11
CA LEU A 269 15.04 0.53 7.62
C LEU A 269 15.78 1.14 8.83
N PRO A 270 15.69 2.47 9.05
CA PRO A 270 16.40 3.12 10.14
C PRO A 270 16.18 2.43 11.49
N ALA A 271 17.27 2.17 12.22
CA ALA A 271 17.25 1.56 13.53
C ALA A 271 16.85 2.55 14.64
N GLU A 272 16.42 2.03 15.80
CA GLU A 272 16.16 2.84 16.99
C GLU A 272 17.45 3.55 17.43
N GLY A 273 17.48 4.89 17.35
CA GLY A 273 18.67 5.71 17.61
C GLY A 273 19.22 6.44 16.37
N ASP A 274 18.80 6.06 15.16
CA ASP A 274 19.10 6.82 13.95
C ASP A 274 18.36 8.17 13.98
N SER A 275 19.03 9.27 13.59
CA SER A 275 18.41 10.60 13.51
C SER A 275 17.18 10.64 12.61
N THR A 276 17.10 9.72 11.64
CA THR A 276 15.99 9.55 10.69
C THR A 276 14.94 8.51 11.13
N TYR A 277 15.16 7.82 12.26
CA TYR A 277 14.22 6.81 12.81
C TYR A 277 12.84 7.38 13.07
N ALA A 278 12.82 8.52 13.75
CA ALA A 278 11.61 9.17 14.20
C ALA A 278 11.36 10.49 13.47
N ASP A 279 12.28 10.87 12.58
CA ASP A 279 12.28 12.15 11.88
C ASP A 279 11.91 12.02 10.40
N THR A 280 11.40 13.12 9.88
CA THR A 280 10.79 13.26 8.56
C THR A 280 11.79 13.38 7.41
N THR A 281 13.08 13.13 7.65
CA THR A 281 14.18 13.51 6.75
C THR A 281 14.79 12.35 5.94
N LEU A 282 14.21 11.15 5.96
CA LEU A 282 14.67 9.98 5.17
C LEU A 282 14.85 10.28 3.65
N CYS A 283 14.11 11.25 3.11
CA CYS A 283 14.28 11.73 1.73
C CYS A 283 15.60 12.44 1.47
N ARG A 284 16.17 13.16 2.44
CA ARG A 284 17.48 13.81 2.25
C ARG A 284 18.55 12.77 2.02
N ARG A 285 18.48 11.63 2.70
CA ARG A 285 19.39 10.48 2.57
C ARG A 285 19.28 9.76 1.23
N LEU A 286 18.06 9.47 0.76
CA LEU A 286 17.85 8.90 -0.58
C LEU A 286 18.31 9.86 -1.69
N ALA A 287 18.22 11.18 -1.48
CA ALA A 287 18.78 12.18 -2.38
C ALA A 287 20.32 12.26 -2.30
N THR A 288 20.93 12.12 -1.12
CA THR A 288 22.41 12.10 -0.97
C THR A 288 23.03 10.82 -1.51
N LEU A 289 22.37 9.67 -1.37
CA LEU A 289 22.81 8.40 -1.97
C LEU A 289 22.75 8.44 -3.50
N ASN A 290 21.76 9.13 -4.09
CA ASN A 290 21.72 9.35 -5.55
C ASN A 290 22.82 10.30 -6.04
N LEU A 291 23.23 11.28 -5.24
CA LEU A 291 24.32 12.21 -5.59
C LEU A 291 25.70 11.55 -5.52
N LEU A 292 25.93 10.68 -4.53
CA LEU A 292 27.19 9.93 -4.41
C LEU A 292 27.35 8.85 -5.49
N ALA A 293 26.26 8.31 -6.02
CA ALA A 293 26.27 7.32 -7.12
C ALA A 293 26.38 7.95 -8.53
N GLN A 294 26.30 9.28 -8.65
CA GLN A 294 26.46 10.02 -9.91
C GLN A 294 27.81 10.76 -10.01
N GLY A 295 28.58 10.78 -8.92
CA GLY A 295 29.90 11.40 -8.83
C GLY A 295 31.06 10.41 -8.66
N ALA A 296 30.84 9.12 -8.93
CA ALA A 296 31.85 8.06 -8.92
C ALA A 296 31.81 7.30 -10.24
#